data_AF-A0A9P1M1C8-F1
#
_entry.id   AF-A0A9P1M1C8-F1
#
_cell.length_a   1.000
_cell.length_b   1.000
_cell.length_c   1.000
_cell.angle_alpha   90.00
_cell.angle_beta   90.00
_cell.angle_gamma   90.00
#
_symmetry.space_group_name_H-M   'P 1'
#
loop_
_entity.id
_entity.type
_entity.pdbx_description
1 polymer ?
#
loop_
_entity_poly.entity_id
_entity_poly.type
_entity_poly.pdbx_seq_one_letter_code
_entity_poly.pdbx_strand_id
1 'polypeptide(L)'
;MAMVLQVALLVAGCAAGSSIPADHLGAPHKWVPAEQCSFANPPVVPYYWDPNCTNDLTSLGCWADGVHAECRFCGEEPYTGVHCPLESITPSKQWCQFDEAPVVPFFWDPSCKQGMLGCFADGKHLGCRFCGEGNYSEVECPSSTCSFANEPVTPYYWDPLCRMGMLGCNADAIHVQCRFCDYKPFHTVRCPSRARPPYPDGKCWFPHGTSQSYKWDPSCKWGKTGCWADGVNAHCRYCGPGSGGVYEGISCTENSLFP
;
A
#
# COMPACT_ATOMS: atom_id res chain seq x y z
N MET A 1 35.40 17.13 -60.57
CA MET A 1 35.13 18.02 -59.42
C MET A 1 33.66 17.89 -59.06
N ALA A 2 33.37 17.45 -57.83
CA ALA A 2 32.10 17.49 -57.07
C ALA A 2 32.05 16.22 -56.19
N MET A 3 32.68 16.27 -55.02
CA MET A 3 32.08 16.53 -53.70
C MET A 3 31.20 15.37 -53.20
N VAL A 4 31.85 14.55 -52.37
CA VAL A 4 31.27 13.55 -51.47
C VAL A 4 30.49 14.29 -50.39
N LEU A 5 29.19 13.98 -50.22
CA LEU A 5 28.40 14.45 -49.08
C LEU A 5 28.25 13.30 -48.09
N GLN A 6 29.03 13.33 -47.02
CA GLN A 6 28.87 12.48 -45.84
C GLN A 6 27.65 12.97 -45.04
N VAL A 7 26.66 12.11 -44.81
CA VAL A 7 25.64 12.33 -43.79
C VAL A 7 26.04 11.51 -42.57
N ALA A 8 26.47 12.21 -41.52
CA ALA A 8 26.73 11.65 -40.21
C ALA A 8 25.40 11.34 -39.51
N LEU A 9 25.09 10.05 -39.29
CA LEU A 9 24.05 9.66 -38.33
C LEU A 9 24.67 9.64 -36.93
N LEU A 10 24.31 10.64 -36.14
CA LEU A 10 24.61 10.74 -34.71
C LEU A 10 23.84 9.67 -33.94
N VAL A 11 24.58 8.87 -33.18
CA VAL A 11 24.08 8.00 -32.12
C VAL A 11 23.60 8.88 -30.96
N ALA A 12 22.30 8.88 -30.68
CA ALA A 12 21.75 9.28 -29.39
C ALA A 12 20.95 8.05 -28.92
N GLY A 13 21.41 7.28 -27.94
CA GLY A 13 21.71 7.72 -26.58
C GLY A 13 20.49 7.36 -25.74
N CYS A 14 20.53 6.18 -25.12
CA CYS A 14 19.46 5.63 -24.29
C CYS A 14 19.04 6.65 -23.23
N ALA A 15 17.81 7.13 -23.29
CA ALA A 15 17.23 7.96 -22.24
C ALA A 15 16.55 7.06 -21.21
N ALA A 16 17.15 7.07 -20.02
CA ALA A 16 16.70 6.57 -18.73
C ALA A 16 15.17 6.39 -18.59
N GLY A 17 14.79 5.18 -18.15
CA GLY A 17 13.46 4.90 -17.62
C GLY A 17 13.13 5.88 -16.48
N SER A 18 12.00 6.55 -16.60
CA SER A 18 11.54 7.50 -15.59
C SER A 18 10.91 6.74 -14.43
N SER A 19 11.47 7.02 -13.27
CA SER A 19 11.25 6.39 -11.97
C SER A 19 9.84 6.61 -11.41
N ILE A 20 9.36 5.58 -10.70
CA ILE A 20 8.23 5.60 -9.76
C ILE A 20 8.33 6.84 -8.83
N PRO A 21 7.22 7.54 -8.54
CA PRO A 21 7.20 8.60 -7.52
C PRO A 21 7.85 8.12 -6.22
N ALA A 22 8.78 8.90 -5.70
CA ALA A 22 9.61 8.52 -4.55
C ALA A 22 8.81 8.22 -3.26
N ASP A 23 7.53 8.62 -3.22
CA ASP A 23 6.61 8.38 -2.10
C ASP A 23 6.15 6.91 -1.97
N HIS A 24 6.56 6.03 -2.90
CA HIS A 24 6.28 4.60 -2.84
C HIS A 24 7.52 3.69 -2.73
N LEU A 25 8.74 4.26 -2.72
CA LEU A 25 10.00 3.49 -2.75
C LEU A 25 10.40 2.81 -1.42
N GLY A 26 9.48 2.62 -0.48
CA GLY A 26 9.80 2.05 0.85
C GLY A 26 8.71 1.27 1.57
N ALA A 27 7.54 1.04 0.95
CA ALA A 27 6.53 0.16 1.52
C ALA A 27 6.74 -1.26 0.98
N PRO A 28 6.53 -2.34 1.78
CA PRO A 28 6.39 -3.68 1.24
C PRO A 28 5.11 -3.73 0.39
N HIS A 29 5.21 -3.35 -0.88
CA HIS A 29 4.09 -3.43 -1.81
C HIS A 29 4.08 -4.82 -2.45
N LYS A 30 2.93 -5.48 -2.41
CA LYS A 30 2.71 -6.74 -3.10
C LYS A 30 2.74 -6.42 -4.59
N TRP A 31 3.79 -6.84 -5.30
CA TRP A 31 3.90 -6.64 -6.76
C TRP A 31 2.61 -7.14 -7.42
N VAL A 32 1.86 -6.23 -8.04
CA VAL A 32 0.70 -6.58 -8.85
C VAL A 32 1.06 -6.49 -10.32
N PRO A 33 0.54 -7.38 -11.19
CA PRO A 33 0.84 -7.33 -12.63
C PRO A 33 0.54 -5.98 -13.29
N ALA A 34 -0.38 -5.19 -12.73
CA ALA A 34 -0.73 -3.84 -13.17
C ALA A 34 0.43 -2.83 -13.05
N GLU A 35 1.48 -3.10 -12.25
CA GLU A 35 2.70 -2.27 -12.19
C GLU A 35 3.50 -2.28 -13.50
N GLN A 36 3.19 -3.17 -14.43
CA GLN A 36 3.76 -3.17 -15.78
C GLN A 36 3.19 -2.04 -16.66
N CYS A 37 2.03 -1.48 -16.30
CA CYS A 37 1.43 -0.36 -17.02
C CYS A 37 2.23 0.92 -16.81
N SER A 38 2.49 1.65 -17.91
CA SER A 38 3.38 2.80 -17.91
C SER A 38 2.65 4.07 -18.33
N PHE A 39 2.27 4.88 -17.34
CA PHE A 39 1.60 6.14 -17.57
C PHE A 39 2.56 7.33 -17.44
N ALA A 40 2.44 8.31 -18.34
CA ALA A 40 3.17 9.58 -18.21
C ALA A 40 2.76 10.36 -16.95
N ASN A 41 1.48 10.28 -16.58
CA ASN A 41 0.92 10.79 -15.33
C ASN A 41 0.04 9.72 -14.71
N PRO A 42 0.06 9.51 -13.39
CA PRO A 42 -0.83 8.54 -12.74
C PRO A 42 -2.30 8.81 -13.10
N PRO A 43 -3.03 7.82 -13.63
CA PRO A 43 -4.40 8.01 -14.04
C PRO A 43 -5.34 8.11 -12.83
N VAL A 44 -6.44 8.81 -13.04
CA VAL A 44 -7.52 9.03 -12.07
C VAL A 44 -8.55 7.90 -12.13
N VAL A 45 -8.45 7.08 -13.18
CA VAL A 45 -9.30 5.94 -13.46
C VAL A 45 -8.57 4.69 -12.98
N PRO A 46 -9.21 3.82 -12.19
CA PRO A 46 -8.64 2.53 -11.80
C PRO A 46 -8.23 1.70 -13.00
N TYR A 47 -7.14 0.96 -12.85
CA TYR A 47 -6.63 0.10 -13.91
C TYR A 47 -6.07 -1.21 -13.35
N TYR A 48 -6.07 -2.22 -14.21
CA TYR A 48 -5.47 -3.52 -13.92
C TYR A 48 -4.85 -4.12 -15.19
N TRP A 49 -4.08 -5.19 -15.01
CA TRP A 49 -3.54 -5.96 -16.12
C TRP A 49 -4.52 -7.07 -16.50
N ASP A 50 -5.09 -7.00 -17.69
CA ASP A 50 -6.02 -7.98 -18.26
C ASP A 50 -5.36 -8.75 -19.41
N PRO A 51 -4.95 -10.01 -19.20
CA PRO A 51 -4.39 -10.85 -20.26
C PRO A 51 -5.35 -11.13 -21.41
N ASN A 52 -6.65 -10.85 -21.25
CA ASN A 52 -7.65 -11.05 -22.29
C ASN A 52 -7.81 -9.81 -23.18
N CYS A 53 -7.18 -8.68 -22.84
CA CYS A 53 -7.12 -7.56 -23.76
C CYS A 53 -6.25 -7.94 -24.96
N THR A 54 -6.90 -8.01 -26.11
CA THR A 54 -6.30 -8.31 -27.40
C THR A 54 -5.89 -7.01 -28.12
N ASN A 55 -5.09 -7.14 -29.18
CA ASN A 55 -4.75 -6.01 -30.07
C ASN A 55 -5.96 -5.51 -30.90
N ASP A 56 -7.17 -6.00 -30.65
CA ASP A 56 -8.37 -5.42 -31.23
C ASP A 56 -8.75 -4.16 -30.46
N LEU A 57 -8.85 -3.03 -31.15
CA LEU A 57 -9.22 -1.73 -30.57
C LEU A 57 -10.70 -1.67 -30.10
N THR A 58 -11.36 -2.82 -30.00
CA THR A 58 -12.79 -2.95 -29.69
C THR A 58 -13.06 -3.22 -28.21
N SER A 59 -12.06 -3.69 -27.47
CA SER A 59 -12.23 -4.05 -26.07
C SER A 59 -12.18 -2.81 -25.15
N LEU A 60 -13.35 -2.44 -24.61
CA LEU A 60 -13.51 -1.23 -23.77
C LEU A 60 -12.52 -1.24 -22.60
N GLY A 61 -11.74 -0.16 -22.50
CA GLY A 61 -10.76 0.06 -21.44
C GLY A 61 -9.36 -0.46 -21.72
N CYS A 62 -9.14 -1.35 -22.70
CA CYS A 62 -7.80 -1.85 -23.04
C CYS A 62 -6.91 -0.74 -23.61
N TRP A 63 -5.59 -0.98 -23.68
CA TRP A 63 -4.60 0.03 -24.08
C TRP A 63 -4.61 1.28 -23.21
N ALA A 64 -4.93 1.13 -21.93
CA ALA A 64 -5.08 2.23 -20.98
C ALA A 64 -3.85 3.15 -20.92
N ASP A 65 -2.65 2.57 -21.03
CA ASP A 65 -1.38 3.29 -20.96
C ASP A 65 -0.81 3.67 -22.35
N GLY A 66 -1.48 3.27 -23.44
CA GLY A 66 -1.05 3.51 -24.83
C GLY A 66 0.16 2.69 -25.27
N VAL A 67 0.67 1.77 -24.45
CA VAL A 67 1.88 0.97 -24.74
C VAL A 67 1.58 -0.52 -24.69
N HIS A 68 0.83 -0.98 -23.68
CA HIS A 68 0.52 -2.39 -23.46
C HIS A 68 -0.98 -2.62 -23.67
N ALA A 69 -1.34 -3.61 -24.50
CA ALA A 69 -2.72 -3.95 -24.78
C ALA A 69 -3.45 -4.39 -23.50
N GLU A 70 -2.73 -5.10 -22.63
CA GLU A 70 -3.18 -5.69 -21.38
C GLU A 70 -3.54 -4.67 -20.31
N CYS A 71 -3.04 -3.44 -20.41
CA CYS A 71 -3.39 -2.40 -19.46
C CYS A 71 -4.83 -1.96 -19.70
N ARG A 72 -5.70 -2.18 -18.71
CA ARG A 72 -7.13 -1.97 -18.85
C ARG A 72 -7.70 -1.04 -17.78
N PHE A 73 -8.40 0.00 -18.21
CA PHE A 73 -9.22 0.85 -17.34
C PHE A 73 -10.53 0.17 -16.93
N CYS A 74 -11.00 0.45 -15.72
CA CYS A 74 -12.22 -0.14 -15.15
C CYS A 74 -12.92 0.80 -14.17
N GLY A 75 -14.18 0.49 -13.83
CA GLY A 75 -14.89 1.03 -12.66
C GLY A 75 -15.42 2.45 -12.79
N GLU A 76 -14.70 3.38 -13.42
CA GLU A 76 -15.14 4.78 -13.60
C GLU A 76 -15.66 5.04 -15.01
N GLU A 77 -16.47 6.09 -15.21
CA GLU A 77 -16.93 6.48 -16.54
C GLU A 77 -15.75 6.79 -17.48
N PRO A 78 -15.74 6.28 -18.74
CA PRO A 78 -16.78 5.50 -19.45
C PRO A 78 -16.71 3.96 -19.26
N TYR A 79 -15.87 3.48 -18.35
CA TYR A 79 -15.56 2.07 -18.08
C TYR A 79 -16.38 1.45 -16.94
N THR A 80 -17.51 2.04 -16.54
CA THR A 80 -18.39 1.48 -15.49
C THR A 80 -18.93 0.08 -15.82
N GLY A 81 -18.97 -0.29 -17.11
CA GLY A 81 -19.28 -1.64 -17.58
C GLY A 81 -18.13 -2.66 -17.45
N VAL A 82 -16.92 -2.22 -17.11
CA VAL A 82 -15.74 -3.05 -16.87
C VAL A 82 -15.50 -3.16 -15.37
N HIS A 83 -15.60 -4.36 -14.83
CA HIS A 83 -15.41 -4.59 -13.39
C HIS A 83 -13.93 -4.61 -13.01
N CYS A 84 -13.57 -3.83 -11.99
CA CYS A 84 -12.23 -3.86 -11.43
C CYS A 84 -12.03 -5.09 -10.52
N PRO A 85 -10.96 -5.88 -10.71
CA PRO A 85 -10.54 -6.86 -9.71
C PRO A 85 -10.01 -6.19 -8.43
N LEU A 86 -9.90 -6.94 -7.34
CA LEU A 86 -9.47 -6.41 -6.03
C LEU A 86 -8.02 -5.90 -6.03
N GLU A 87 -7.19 -6.47 -6.89
CA GLU A 87 -5.78 -6.12 -7.09
C GLU A 87 -5.56 -4.99 -8.12
N SER A 88 -6.64 -4.31 -8.55
CA SER A 88 -6.51 -3.13 -9.40
C SER A 88 -5.73 -2.03 -8.69
N ILE A 89 -4.92 -1.30 -9.46
CA ILE A 89 -4.37 -0.04 -8.97
C ILE A 89 -5.50 0.98 -8.99
N THR A 90 -5.74 1.57 -7.83
CA THR A 90 -6.79 2.56 -7.62
C THR A 90 -6.19 3.89 -7.23
N PRO A 91 -6.87 5.00 -7.56
CA PRO A 91 -6.49 6.30 -7.03
C PRO A 91 -6.63 6.33 -5.50
N SER A 92 -5.87 7.23 -4.88
CA SER A 92 -6.01 7.54 -3.46
C SER A 92 -7.41 8.09 -3.15
N LYS A 93 -7.89 7.93 -1.90
CA LYS A 93 -9.15 8.56 -1.46
C LYS A 93 -9.19 10.08 -1.65
N GLN A 94 -8.03 10.74 -1.79
CA GLN A 94 -7.93 12.17 -2.09
C GLN A 94 -8.57 12.56 -3.43
N TRP A 95 -8.81 11.58 -4.31
CA TRP A 95 -9.53 11.78 -5.56
C TRP A 95 -11.04 11.93 -5.37
N CYS A 96 -11.58 11.59 -4.20
CA CYS A 96 -12.96 11.93 -3.86
C CYS A 96 -13.08 13.43 -3.61
N GLN A 97 -13.87 14.11 -4.45
CA GLN A 97 -13.96 15.57 -4.50
C GLN A 97 -15.34 16.05 -4.04
N PHE A 98 -15.54 16.05 -2.73
CA PHE A 98 -16.75 16.59 -2.14
C PHE A 98 -16.78 18.12 -2.23
N ASP A 99 -17.96 18.68 -2.51
CA ASP A 99 -18.15 20.14 -2.48
C ASP A 99 -18.08 20.69 -1.05
N GLU A 100 -18.51 19.88 -0.07
CA GLU A 100 -18.34 20.12 1.37
C GLU A 100 -17.74 18.89 2.04
N ALA A 101 -16.84 19.08 3.01
CA ALA A 101 -16.18 17.96 3.69
C ALA A 101 -17.23 17.07 4.40
N PRO A 102 -17.28 15.76 4.08
CA PRO A 102 -18.28 14.87 4.66
C PRO A 102 -17.93 14.56 6.13
N VAL A 103 -18.97 14.40 6.95
CA VAL A 103 -18.83 13.89 8.32
C VAL A 103 -18.69 12.36 8.32
N VAL A 104 -19.35 11.70 7.35
CA VAL A 104 -19.31 10.24 7.20
C VAL A 104 -17.95 9.84 6.61
N PRO A 105 -17.26 8.83 7.20
CA PRO A 105 -15.99 8.37 6.65
C PRO A 105 -16.17 7.77 5.27
N PHE A 106 -15.16 7.91 4.43
CA PHE A 106 -15.18 7.44 3.06
C PHE A 106 -13.81 6.89 2.64
N PHE A 107 -13.83 6.06 1.60
CA PHE A 107 -12.66 5.50 0.98
C PHE A 107 -12.88 5.30 -0.51
N TRP A 108 -11.81 4.96 -1.24
CA TRP A 108 -11.93 4.53 -2.62
C TRP A 108 -12.12 3.01 -2.69
N ASP A 109 -13.24 2.57 -3.25
CA ASP A 109 -13.62 1.18 -3.44
C ASP A 109 -13.65 0.82 -4.94
N PRO A 110 -12.68 0.06 -5.47
CA PRO A 110 -12.70 -0.38 -6.87
C PRO A 110 -13.90 -1.27 -7.21
N SER A 111 -14.51 -1.90 -6.21
CA SER A 111 -15.63 -2.81 -6.43
C SER A 111 -16.98 -2.09 -6.54
N CYS A 112 -17.00 -0.76 -6.36
CA CYS A 112 -18.22 0.02 -6.45
C CYS A 112 -18.92 -0.11 -7.81
N LYS A 113 -20.25 -0.20 -7.76
CA LYS A 113 -21.14 -0.22 -8.93
C LYS A 113 -22.28 0.75 -8.72
N GLN A 114 -22.86 1.24 -9.81
CA GLN A 114 -24.00 2.14 -9.74
C GLN A 114 -25.13 1.54 -8.90
N GLY A 115 -25.60 2.29 -7.90
CA GLY A 115 -26.67 1.88 -6.99
C GLY A 115 -26.24 1.03 -5.80
N MET A 116 -24.96 0.67 -5.66
CA MET A 116 -24.46 0.02 -4.44
C MET A 116 -24.43 0.99 -3.25
N LEU A 117 -24.71 0.47 -2.04
CA LEU A 117 -24.77 1.28 -0.83
C LEU A 117 -23.43 1.99 -0.56
N GLY A 118 -23.51 3.31 -0.49
CA GLY A 118 -22.38 4.19 -0.19
C GLY A 118 -21.56 4.63 -1.40
N CYS A 119 -21.67 3.96 -2.56
CA CYS A 119 -20.90 4.31 -3.76
C CYS A 119 -21.35 5.64 -4.37
N PHE A 120 -20.50 6.23 -5.22
CA PHE A 120 -20.72 7.57 -5.78
C PHE A 120 -20.92 8.65 -4.70
N ALA A 121 -20.19 8.50 -3.59
CA ALA A 121 -20.35 9.30 -2.37
C ALA A 121 -20.17 10.80 -2.59
N ASP A 122 -19.25 11.19 -3.47
CA ASP A 122 -18.94 12.59 -3.78
C ASP A 122 -19.76 13.17 -4.95
N GLY A 123 -20.66 12.36 -5.54
CA GLY A 123 -21.47 12.75 -6.67
C GLY A 123 -20.70 12.89 -8.00
N LYS A 124 -19.43 12.46 -8.06
CA LYS A 124 -18.55 12.65 -9.22
C LYS A 124 -17.83 11.36 -9.62
N HIS A 125 -17.36 10.57 -8.67
CA HIS A 125 -16.57 9.37 -8.93
C HIS A 125 -17.24 8.13 -8.33
N LEU A 126 -17.39 7.07 -9.14
CA LEU A 126 -18.13 5.87 -8.73
C LEU A 126 -17.45 5.13 -7.57
N GLY A 127 -16.13 5.12 -7.56
CA GLY A 127 -15.28 4.48 -6.56
C GLY A 127 -15.31 5.15 -5.20
N CYS A 128 -15.79 6.40 -5.07
CA CYS A 128 -15.90 7.05 -3.77
C CYS A 128 -17.04 6.42 -2.97
N ARG A 129 -16.72 5.82 -1.82
CA ARG A 129 -17.66 5.04 -1.02
C ARG A 129 -17.71 5.49 0.43
N PHE A 130 -18.90 5.81 0.94
CA PHE A 130 -19.15 6.00 2.36
C PHE A 130 -19.14 4.68 3.14
N CYS A 131 -18.68 4.70 4.39
CA CYS A 131 -18.57 3.52 5.25
C CYS A 131 -18.75 3.83 6.74
N GLY A 132 -18.93 2.78 7.55
CA GLY A 132 -18.68 2.77 9.01
C GLY A 132 -19.60 3.59 9.91
N GLU A 133 -20.45 4.47 9.36
CA GLU A 133 -21.25 5.39 10.17
C GLU A 133 -22.65 5.65 9.58
N GLY A 134 -23.62 5.90 10.47
CA GLY A 134 -24.99 6.23 10.10
C GLY A 134 -25.62 5.16 9.19
N ASN A 135 -26.15 5.59 8.05
CA ASN A 135 -26.76 4.70 7.04
C ASN A 135 -25.75 3.77 6.35
N TYR A 136 -24.46 3.93 6.60
CA TYR A 136 -23.38 3.15 5.98
C TYR A 136 -22.64 2.27 7.00
N SER A 137 -23.21 2.07 8.20
CA SER A 137 -22.60 1.23 9.25
C SER A 137 -22.37 -0.23 8.82
N GLU A 138 -23.14 -0.71 7.84
CA GLU A 138 -22.97 -2.05 7.26
C GLU A 138 -21.81 -2.14 6.27
N VAL A 139 -21.31 -1.00 5.77
CA VAL A 139 -20.15 -0.96 4.88
C VAL A 139 -18.89 -0.85 5.73
N GLU A 140 -18.06 -1.88 5.70
CA GLU A 140 -16.81 -1.89 6.44
C GLU A 140 -15.81 -0.88 5.87
N CYS A 141 -15.28 -0.01 6.74
CA CYS A 141 -14.19 0.88 6.35
C CYS A 141 -12.84 0.12 6.35
N PRO A 142 -12.03 0.24 5.28
CA PRO A 142 -10.66 -0.26 5.27
C PRO A 142 -9.72 0.69 6.04
N SER A 143 -8.47 0.24 6.26
CA SER A 143 -7.40 1.06 6.86
C SER A 143 -7.10 2.32 6.04
N SER A 144 -7.29 2.31 4.72
CA SER A 144 -7.10 3.50 3.86
C SER A 144 -8.04 4.67 4.21
N THR A 145 -9.11 4.43 4.96
CA THR A 145 -10.00 5.47 5.52
C THR A 145 -9.25 6.39 6.50
N CYS A 146 -8.22 5.88 7.17
CA CYS A 146 -7.37 6.68 8.07
C CYS A 146 -6.52 7.69 7.30
N SER A 147 -6.35 8.90 7.86
CA SER A 147 -5.69 10.05 7.21
C SER A 147 -4.49 10.53 7.99
N PHE A 148 -3.29 10.12 7.60
CA PHE A 148 -2.06 10.59 8.24
C PHE A 148 -1.37 11.67 7.42
N ALA A 149 -0.75 12.64 8.11
CA ALA A 149 0.11 13.64 7.45
C ALA A 149 1.35 12.98 6.81
N ASN A 150 1.87 11.94 7.46
CA ASN A 150 2.90 11.05 6.93
C ASN A 150 2.48 9.62 7.24
N GLU A 151 2.65 8.71 6.28
CA GLU A 151 2.31 7.31 6.46
C GLU A 151 3.12 6.72 7.64
N PRO A 152 2.45 6.20 8.69
CA PRO A 152 3.14 5.73 9.87
C PRO A 152 3.81 4.37 9.62
N VAL A 153 4.98 4.20 10.23
CA VAL A 153 5.63 2.89 10.34
C VAL A 153 4.84 1.96 11.26
N THR A 154 4.16 2.49 12.27
CA THR A 154 3.34 1.71 13.19
C THR A 154 2.11 1.17 12.45
N PRO A 155 1.89 -0.16 12.40
CA PRO A 155 0.72 -0.73 11.76
C PRO A 155 -0.58 -0.23 12.37
N TYR A 156 -1.58 -0.03 11.53
CA TYR A 156 -2.89 0.47 11.92
C TYR A 156 -4.03 -0.19 11.13
N TYR A 157 -5.22 -0.17 11.71
CA TYR A 157 -6.44 -0.63 11.06
C TYR A 157 -7.65 0.20 11.51
N TRP A 158 -8.76 0.06 10.78
CA TRP A 158 -10.04 0.62 11.20
C TRP A 158 -10.74 -0.32 12.18
N ASP A 159 -10.92 0.15 13.42
CA ASP A 159 -11.61 -0.55 14.50
C ASP A 159 -12.95 0.15 14.80
N PRO A 160 -14.10 -0.41 14.39
CA PRO A 160 -15.39 0.21 14.67
C PRO A 160 -15.74 0.24 16.17
N LEU A 161 -15.03 -0.53 17.00
CA LEU A 161 -15.22 -0.56 18.45
C LEU A 161 -14.27 0.38 19.20
N CYS A 162 -13.34 1.05 18.50
CA CYS A 162 -12.43 2.01 19.11
C CYS A 162 -13.18 3.19 19.74
N ARG A 163 -12.72 3.61 20.92
CA ARG A 163 -13.25 4.77 21.64
C ARG A 163 -12.11 5.64 22.15
N MET A 164 -12.37 6.92 22.35
CA MET A 164 -11.40 7.84 22.95
C MET A 164 -10.89 7.28 24.29
N GLY A 165 -9.56 7.29 24.45
CA GLY A 165 -8.87 6.77 25.64
C GLY A 165 -8.48 5.29 25.58
N MET A 166 -8.97 4.52 24.61
CA MET A 166 -8.50 3.14 24.39
C MET A 166 -7.11 3.13 23.73
N LEU A 167 -6.27 2.16 24.12
CA LEU A 167 -4.91 2.05 23.61
C LEU A 167 -4.88 1.89 22.09
N GLY A 168 -4.18 2.82 21.43
CA GLY A 168 -3.97 2.85 19.98
C GLY A 168 -5.06 3.59 19.20
N CYS A 169 -6.23 3.89 19.78
CA CYS A 169 -7.33 4.57 19.10
C CYS A 169 -7.02 6.04 18.80
N ASN A 170 -7.77 6.64 17.88
CA ASN A 170 -7.54 7.98 17.37
C ASN A 170 -6.13 8.16 16.78
N ALA A 171 -5.64 7.13 16.09
CA ALA A 171 -4.27 7.05 15.57
C ALA A 171 -3.93 8.19 14.61
N ASP A 172 -4.91 8.63 13.80
CA ASP A 172 -4.75 9.66 12.79
C ASP A 172 -5.21 11.06 13.26
N ALA A 173 -5.60 11.17 14.53
CA ALA A 173 -6.16 12.38 15.16
C ALA A 173 -7.43 12.96 14.53
N ILE A 174 -8.07 12.23 13.62
CA ILE A 174 -9.29 12.63 12.91
C ILE A 174 -10.40 11.64 13.22
N HIS A 175 -10.14 10.35 13.04
CA HIS A 175 -11.08 9.27 13.25
C HIS A 175 -10.70 8.47 14.49
N VAL A 176 -11.61 8.44 15.47
CA VAL A 176 -11.42 7.66 16.70
C VAL A 176 -11.18 6.18 16.40
N GLN A 177 -11.80 5.68 15.33
CA GLN A 177 -11.77 4.30 14.85
C GLN A 177 -10.40 3.88 14.29
N CYS A 178 -9.55 4.82 13.88
CA CYS A 178 -8.21 4.49 13.43
C CYS A 178 -7.36 4.04 14.61
N ARG A 179 -6.85 2.80 14.56
CA ARG A 179 -6.19 2.16 15.69
C ARG A 179 -4.81 1.63 15.33
N PHE A 180 -3.79 2.04 16.08
CA PHE A 180 -2.46 1.42 16.03
C PHE A 180 -2.44 0.04 16.71
N CYS A 181 -1.62 -0.88 16.19
CA CYS A 181 -1.54 -2.27 16.65
C CYS A 181 -0.14 -2.87 16.43
N ASP A 182 0.15 -3.95 17.17
CA ASP A 182 1.35 -4.82 17.20
C ASP A 182 2.74 -4.17 17.36
N TYR A 183 2.90 -2.90 17.00
CA TYR A 183 4.14 -2.14 17.15
C TYR A 183 4.17 -1.40 18.49
N LYS A 184 5.32 -1.35 19.16
CA LYS A 184 5.45 -0.67 20.46
C LYS A 184 5.03 0.81 20.38
N PRO A 185 4.23 1.31 21.34
CA PRO A 185 3.77 0.65 22.58
C PRO A 185 2.54 -0.25 22.43
N PHE A 186 1.91 -0.32 21.26
CA PHE A 186 0.63 -0.98 20.98
C PHE A 186 0.70 -2.50 20.78
N HIS A 187 1.83 -3.14 21.09
CA HIS A 187 2.06 -4.59 20.94
C HIS A 187 1.04 -5.53 21.61
N THR A 188 0.23 -5.04 22.54
CA THR A 188 -0.87 -5.81 23.16
C THR A 188 -2.16 -5.80 22.32
N VAL A 189 -2.26 -4.89 21.36
CA VAL A 189 -3.37 -4.80 20.40
C VAL A 189 -2.94 -5.55 19.15
N ARG A 190 -3.59 -6.68 18.86
CA ARG A 190 -3.26 -7.47 17.66
C ARG A 190 -3.85 -6.82 16.42
N CYS A 191 -3.04 -6.72 15.39
CA CYS A 191 -3.47 -6.28 14.08
C CYS A 191 -4.24 -7.40 13.36
N PRO A 192 -5.32 -7.06 12.64
CA PRO A 192 -5.89 -7.97 11.65
C PRO A 192 -4.99 -8.04 10.41
N SER A 193 -5.20 -9.07 9.57
CA SER A 193 -4.43 -9.26 8.32
C SER A 193 -4.56 -8.10 7.31
N ARG A 194 -5.57 -7.24 7.47
CA ARG A 194 -5.81 -6.04 6.65
C ARG A 194 -5.18 -4.75 7.21
N ALA A 195 -4.42 -4.85 8.29
CA ALA A 195 -3.69 -3.70 8.83
C ALA A 195 -2.66 -3.19 7.82
N ARG A 196 -2.38 -1.90 7.88
CA ARG A 196 -1.41 -1.23 7.02
C ARG A 196 -0.27 -0.64 7.87
N PRO A 197 1.00 -0.73 7.44
CA PRO A 197 1.47 -1.59 6.35
C PRO A 197 1.25 -3.08 6.64
N PRO A 198 1.13 -3.93 5.60
CA PRO A 198 1.12 -5.36 5.81
C PRO A 198 2.44 -5.77 6.46
N TYR A 199 2.38 -6.51 7.57
CA TYR A 199 3.55 -7.03 8.25
C TYR A 199 3.51 -8.57 8.24
N PRO A 200 4.65 -9.23 8.04
CA PRO A 200 4.71 -10.69 7.95
C PRO A 200 4.78 -11.32 9.35
N ASP A 201 3.85 -12.22 9.65
CA ASP A 201 3.96 -13.10 10.81
C ASP A 201 5.17 -14.04 10.65
N GLY A 202 5.92 -14.24 11.73
CA GLY A 202 7.03 -15.19 11.75
C GLY A 202 8.34 -14.68 11.12
N LYS A 203 8.43 -13.40 10.76
CA LYS A 203 9.66 -12.79 10.22
C LYS A 203 9.92 -11.42 10.81
N CYS A 204 11.19 -11.07 10.96
CA CYS A 204 11.60 -9.71 11.31
C CYS A 204 11.14 -8.71 10.24
N TRP A 205 10.64 -7.55 10.66
CA TRP A 205 10.08 -6.55 9.75
C TRP A 205 10.69 -5.15 9.93
N PHE A 206 11.57 -4.75 9.01
CA PHE A 206 12.20 -3.43 9.02
C PHE A 206 11.76 -2.62 7.79
N PRO A 207 10.69 -1.81 7.87
CA PRO A 207 10.15 -1.13 6.69
C PRO A 207 11.13 -0.14 6.04
N HIS A 208 12.04 0.45 6.83
CA HIS A 208 13.12 1.30 6.31
C HIS A 208 14.47 0.59 6.25
N GLY A 209 14.47 -0.74 6.36
CA GLY A 209 15.68 -1.54 6.55
C GLY A 209 16.33 -1.31 7.91
N THR A 210 17.43 -2.02 8.14
CA THR A 210 18.28 -1.87 9.32
C THR A 210 19.73 -2.13 8.93
N SER A 211 20.64 -1.29 9.43
CA SER A 211 22.08 -1.51 9.28
C SER A 211 22.61 -2.56 10.26
N GLN A 212 21.89 -2.82 11.35
CA GLN A 212 22.24 -3.83 12.34
C GLN A 212 21.76 -5.21 11.89
N SER A 213 22.64 -6.21 11.95
CA SER A 213 22.28 -7.60 11.71
C SER A 213 21.24 -8.09 12.71
N TYR A 214 20.35 -8.96 12.24
CA TYR A 214 19.25 -9.49 13.03
C TYR A 214 18.98 -10.95 12.69
N LYS A 215 18.26 -11.63 13.58
CA LYS A 215 17.75 -12.97 13.36
C LYS A 215 16.37 -13.15 13.97
N TRP A 216 15.67 -14.17 13.52
CA TRP A 216 14.50 -14.68 14.23
C TRP A 216 14.95 -15.58 15.38
N ASP A 217 14.61 -15.23 16.61
CA ASP A 217 14.98 -15.94 17.84
C ASP A 217 13.70 -16.32 18.61
N PRO A 218 13.24 -17.57 18.54
CA PRO A 218 12.08 -18.03 19.31
C PRO A 218 12.25 -17.87 20.83
N SER A 219 13.48 -17.81 21.34
CA SER A 219 13.77 -17.63 22.76
C SER A 219 13.69 -16.16 23.23
N CYS A 220 13.57 -15.24 22.28
CA CYS A 220 13.49 -13.82 22.55
C CYS A 220 12.20 -13.47 23.31
N LYS A 221 12.31 -12.60 24.30
CA LYS A 221 11.20 -12.11 25.11
C LYS A 221 11.46 -10.67 25.54
N TRP A 222 10.42 -10.00 26.01
CA TRP A 222 10.55 -8.65 26.53
C TRP A 222 11.68 -8.53 27.58
N GLY A 223 12.47 -7.46 27.50
CA GLY A 223 13.57 -7.18 28.43
C GLY A 223 14.89 -7.89 28.12
N LYS A 224 14.93 -8.86 27.19
CA LYS A 224 16.21 -9.43 26.71
C LYS A 224 16.89 -8.49 25.71
N THR A 225 18.20 -8.32 25.84
CA THR A 225 19.01 -7.48 24.94
C THR A 225 18.84 -7.90 23.47
N GLY A 226 18.54 -6.91 22.64
CA GLY A 226 18.33 -7.06 21.20
C GLY A 226 16.94 -7.55 20.81
N CYS A 227 16.10 -8.03 21.72
CA CYS A 227 14.75 -8.52 21.39
C CYS A 227 13.80 -7.40 21.02
N TRP A 228 12.76 -7.75 20.25
CA TRP A 228 11.83 -6.78 19.65
C TRP A 228 12.55 -5.77 18.76
N ALA A 229 13.56 -6.23 18.02
CA ALA A 229 14.41 -5.37 17.21
C ALA A 229 13.62 -4.57 16.18
N ASP A 230 12.58 -5.16 15.60
CA ASP A 230 11.68 -4.52 14.65
C ASP A 230 10.52 -3.75 15.29
N GLY A 231 10.41 -3.77 16.63
CA GLY A 231 9.32 -3.13 17.36
C GLY A 231 7.97 -3.85 17.28
N VAL A 232 7.83 -4.92 16.49
CA VAL A 232 6.58 -5.67 16.25
C VAL A 232 6.67 -7.10 16.75
N ASN A 233 7.70 -7.82 16.32
CA ASN A 233 7.86 -9.23 16.60
C ASN A 233 8.76 -9.43 17.81
N ALA A 234 8.19 -10.04 18.86
CA ALA A 234 8.95 -10.38 20.06
C ALA A 234 10.21 -11.19 19.75
N HIS A 235 10.12 -12.07 18.76
CA HIS A 235 11.19 -12.97 18.31
C HIS A 235 12.24 -12.30 17.42
N CYS A 236 11.99 -11.10 16.91
CA CYS A 236 13.02 -10.42 16.14
C CYS A 236 14.13 -9.92 17.07
N ARG A 237 15.38 -10.32 16.79
CA ARG A 237 16.52 -10.01 17.65
C ARG A 237 17.70 -9.41 16.88
N TYR A 238 18.19 -8.27 17.33
CA TYR A 238 19.50 -7.75 16.89
C TYR A 238 20.64 -8.65 17.40
N CYS A 239 21.62 -8.87 16.55
CA CYS A 239 22.74 -9.77 16.80
C CYS A 239 24.01 -9.31 16.07
N GLY A 240 25.15 -9.89 16.42
CA GLY A 240 26.41 -9.71 15.71
C GLY A 240 27.07 -8.35 15.93
N PRO A 241 28.18 -8.08 15.23
CA PRO A 241 28.87 -6.80 15.30
C PRO A 241 28.01 -5.66 14.75
N GLY A 242 28.15 -4.46 15.32
CA GLY A 242 27.37 -3.27 14.97
C GLY A 242 26.84 -2.50 16.18
N SER A 243 26.25 -1.32 15.95
CA SER A 243 25.64 -0.45 16.98
C SER A 243 26.54 -0.17 18.20
N GLY A 244 27.85 0.04 17.99
CA GLY A 244 28.78 0.30 19.09
C GLY A 244 29.07 -0.89 20.01
N GLY A 245 28.86 -2.12 19.53
CA GLY A 245 29.22 -3.36 20.22
C GLY A 245 28.14 -3.94 21.14
N VAL A 246 26.97 -3.29 21.23
CA VAL A 246 25.88 -3.68 22.15
C VAL A 246 25.38 -5.11 21.93
N TYR A 247 25.49 -5.64 20.71
CA TYR A 247 24.98 -6.96 20.32
C TYR A 247 26.07 -7.98 19.97
N GLU A 248 27.35 -7.66 20.17
CA GLU A 248 28.48 -8.54 19.80
C GLU A 248 28.45 -9.91 20.49
N GLY A 249 27.89 -9.98 21.70
CA GLY A 249 27.72 -11.24 22.44
C GLY A 249 26.54 -12.12 21.96
N ILE A 250 25.79 -11.69 20.94
CA ILE A 250 24.61 -12.41 20.43
C ILE A 250 24.93 -12.96 19.04
N SER A 251 25.04 -14.29 18.90
CA SER A 251 25.29 -14.91 17.60
C SER A 251 24.15 -14.68 16.61
N CYS A 252 24.47 -14.29 15.38
CA CYS A 252 23.52 -14.21 14.26
C CYS A 252 23.29 -15.54 13.54
N THR A 253 24.07 -16.58 13.82
CA THR A 253 23.82 -17.89 13.22
C THR A 253 22.56 -18.49 13.82
N GLU A 254 21.69 -19.04 12.98
CA GLU A 254 20.59 -19.88 13.44
C GLU A 254 21.20 -21.04 14.22
N ASN A 255 20.82 -21.20 15.49
CA ASN A 255 20.87 -22.53 16.07
C ASN A 255 19.71 -23.28 15.42
N SER A 256 19.95 -23.82 14.23
CA SER A 256 19.20 -24.91 13.65
C SER A 256 19.31 -26.09 14.59
N LEU A 257 18.36 -26.16 15.51
CA LEU A 257 17.97 -27.40 16.16
C LEU A 257 16.48 -27.53 15.92
N PHE A 258 16.11 -28.24 14.86
CA PHE A 258 15.37 -29.50 14.95
C PHE A 258 15.48 -30.24 13.60
N PRO A 259 15.43 -31.59 13.61
CA PRO A 259 15.75 -32.46 12.47
C PRO A 259 14.75 -32.38 11.32
#